data_AF-G5LRH6-F1
#
_entry.id   AF-G5LRH6-F1
#
_cell.length_a   1.000
_cell.length_b   1.000
_cell.length_c   1.000
_cell.angle_alpha   90.00
_cell.angle_beta   90.00
_cell.angle_gamma   90.00
#
_symmetry.space_group_name_H-M   'P 1'
#
loop_
_entity.id
_entity.type
_entity.pdbx_description
1 polymer ?
#
loop_
_entity_poly.entity_id
_entity_poly.type
_entity_poly.pdbx_seq_one_letter_code
_entity_poly.pdbx_strand_id
1 'polypeptide(L)'
;VSPSLALAAMNSTLPAAEPLKMSHVESLLSSNQKDVLMEEIIANYHANTKDAEVVLVEGLVPTRKHQFAQSLNYEIAKTLNAEIVFVMSQGTDTPEQLNERIELTRSSFGGAKNTNITGVIINKLNAPVDEQGRTRPDLSEIFDDSSKAQVIKIDPAKLQESSPLPVLGAVPWSFDLIATRAIDMARHLNATIINEGDIKTRRVKSVTFCARSIPHMLEHFRAGSLLVTSADRPDVLVAACLAAMNGVEIGALLLTGGYEMDARISKLCERAFATGLPVFMVNTNTWQTSLSLQSFNLEVPVDDHERIEKVQEYVANYVNAEWIESLTATSERSRRLSPPAFRYQLTELARKAGKRVVLPEGDEPRTVKAAAICAERGIATCVLLGNPDEINRVAASQGVELGAGIEIVDPEVVRESYVARLVELRKSKGMTEPVAREQLEDNVVLGTLMLEQDEVDGLVSGAVHTTANTIRPPLQLIKTAPSAAAAY
;
A
#
# COMPACT_ATOMS: atom_id res chain seq x y z
N VAL A 1 4.83 9.01 1.90
CA VAL A 1 5.30 7.68 2.35
C VAL A 1 4.39 7.25 3.49
N SER A 2 3.96 5.98 3.52
CA SER A 2 3.15 5.48 4.63
C SER A 2 3.94 5.65 5.95
N PRO A 3 3.35 6.23 7.02
CA PRO A 3 4.04 6.41 8.30
C PRO A 3 4.61 5.09 8.85
N SER A 4 3.88 3.99 8.70
CA SER A 4 4.29 2.63 9.08
C SER A 4 5.53 2.14 8.33
N LEU A 5 5.62 2.38 7.02
CA LEU A 5 6.79 2.02 6.22
C LEU A 5 8.03 2.83 6.63
N ALA A 6 7.84 4.12 6.93
CA ALA A 6 8.91 4.97 7.44
C ALA A 6 9.38 4.52 8.83
N LEU A 7 8.44 4.13 9.70
CA LEU A 7 8.74 3.54 11.02
C LEU A 7 9.55 2.25 10.87
N ALA A 8 9.15 1.34 9.98
CA ALA A 8 9.85 0.08 9.74
C ALA A 8 11.26 0.33 9.16
N ALA A 9 11.39 1.20 8.15
CA ALA A 9 12.66 1.46 7.48
C ALA A 9 13.69 2.15 8.39
N MET A 10 13.27 3.00 9.32
CA MET A 10 14.18 3.71 10.22
C MET A 10 14.60 2.90 11.45
N ASN A 11 13.81 1.89 11.83
CA ASN A 11 13.99 1.15 13.09
C ASN A 11 14.26 -0.35 12.89
N SER A 12 14.38 -0.81 11.65
CA SER A 12 14.72 -2.20 11.36
C SER A 12 15.63 -2.29 10.13
N THR A 13 16.31 -3.42 10.01
CA THR A 13 17.08 -3.77 8.80
C THR A 13 16.20 -4.41 7.72
N LEU A 14 14.87 -4.36 7.87
CA LEU A 14 13.95 -4.99 6.92
C LEU A 14 13.97 -4.20 5.61
N PRO A 15 14.25 -4.87 4.48
CA PRO A 15 14.15 -4.22 3.18
C PRO A 15 12.69 -3.82 2.92
N ALA A 16 12.47 -2.53 2.62
CA ALA A 16 11.16 -2.00 2.31
C ALA A 16 11.10 -1.58 0.83
N ALA A 17 10.08 -2.04 0.12
CA ALA A 17 9.84 -1.64 -1.27
C ALA A 17 9.35 -0.19 -1.33
N GLU A 18 9.69 0.52 -2.42
CA GLU A 18 9.16 1.86 -2.63
C GLU A 18 7.64 1.79 -2.92
N PRO A 19 6.81 2.57 -2.20
CA PRO A 19 5.37 2.52 -2.36
C PRO A 19 4.92 3.26 -3.63
N LEU A 20 3.87 2.75 -4.29
CA LEU A 20 3.22 3.45 -5.39
C LEU A 20 2.55 4.74 -4.89
N LYS A 21 2.66 5.82 -5.68
CA LYS A 21 1.99 7.09 -5.36
C LYS A 21 0.48 6.93 -5.48
N MET A 22 -0.26 7.44 -4.48
CA MET A 22 -1.72 7.30 -4.45
C MET A 22 -2.41 7.94 -5.68
N SER A 23 -1.90 9.06 -6.15
CA SER A 23 -2.41 9.73 -7.36
C SER A 23 -2.28 8.88 -8.62
N HIS A 24 -1.21 8.07 -8.72
CA HIS A 24 -1.02 7.12 -9.82
C HIS A 24 -2.03 5.97 -9.72
N VAL A 25 -2.20 5.41 -8.52
CA VAL A 25 -3.21 4.36 -8.24
C VAL A 25 -4.62 4.86 -8.62
N GLU A 26 -5.00 6.06 -8.20
CA GLU A 26 -6.30 6.67 -8.52
C GLU A 26 -6.49 6.87 -10.03
N SER A 27 -5.45 7.32 -10.73
CA SER A 27 -5.47 7.48 -12.19
C SER A 27 -5.76 6.16 -12.91
N LEU A 28 -5.07 5.08 -12.53
CA LEU A 28 -5.27 3.75 -13.11
C LEU A 28 -6.66 3.19 -12.81
N LEU A 29 -7.16 3.36 -11.58
CA LEU A 29 -8.50 2.90 -11.19
C LEU A 29 -9.60 3.67 -11.95
N SER A 30 -9.46 4.99 -12.06
CA SER A 30 -10.44 5.84 -12.79
C SER A 30 -10.47 5.53 -14.29
N SER A 31 -9.35 5.09 -14.85
CA SER A 31 -9.22 4.68 -16.26
C SER A 31 -9.60 3.21 -16.49
N ASN A 32 -10.15 2.51 -15.47
CA ASN A 32 -10.49 1.09 -15.51
C ASN A 32 -9.29 0.17 -15.86
N GLN A 33 -8.06 0.58 -15.50
CA GLN A 33 -6.81 -0.14 -15.75
C GLN A 33 -6.31 -0.89 -14.50
N LYS A 34 -7.24 -1.53 -13.78
CA LYS A 34 -6.93 -2.28 -12.55
C LYS A 34 -5.94 -3.43 -12.80
N ASP A 35 -6.03 -4.12 -13.93
CA ASP A 35 -5.09 -5.21 -14.26
C ASP A 35 -3.65 -4.73 -14.38
N VAL A 36 -3.45 -3.52 -14.93
CA VAL A 36 -2.11 -2.89 -15.04
C VAL A 36 -1.58 -2.57 -13.64
N LEU A 37 -2.42 -2.02 -12.77
CA LEU A 37 -2.05 -1.78 -11.38
C LEU A 37 -1.64 -3.09 -10.67
N MET A 38 -2.37 -4.18 -10.90
CA MET A 38 -2.01 -5.48 -10.32
C MET A 38 -0.67 -6.00 -10.86
N GLU A 39 -0.41 -5.86 -12.17
CA GLU A 39 0.89 -6.19 -12.78
C GLU A 39 2.04 -5.38 -12.15
N GLU A 40 1.85 -4.06 -11.94
CA GLU A 40 2.86 -3.20 -11.29
C GLU A 40 3.12 -3.63 -9.84
N ILE A 41 2.08 -3.99 -9.09
CA ILE A 41 2.21 -4.47 -7.71
C ILE A 41 2.98 -5.80 -7.66
N ILE A 42 2.70 -6.73 -8.59
CA ILE A 42 3.42 -8.00 -8.71
C ILE A 42 4.89 -7.77 -9.08
N ALA A 43 5.16 -6.86 -10.02
CA ALA A 43 6.51 -6.50 -10.42
C ALA A 43 7.31 -5.95 -9.23
N ASN A 44 6.71 -5.03 -8.47
CA ASN A 44 7.33 -4.47 -7.27
C ASN A 44 7.55 -5.53 -6.19
N TYR A 45 6.58 -6.43 -5.99
CA TYR A 45 6.73 -7.56 -5.08
C TYR A 45 7.92 -8.44 -5.48
N HIS A 46 8.01 -8.93 -6.72
CA HIS A 46 9.10 -9.81 -7.14
C HIS A 46 10.48 -9.13 -7.18
N ALA A 47 10.54 -7.82 -7.47
CA ALA A 47 11.79 -7.07 -7.45
C ALA A 47 12.41 -7.02 -6.04
N ASN A 48 11.59 -7.04 -4.99
CA ASN A 48 12.01 -6.81 -3.61
C ASN A 48 11.96 -8.06 -2.70
N THR A 49 11.61 -9.24 -3.23
CA THR A 49 11.33 -10.44 -2.40
C THR A 49 12.12 -11.69 -2.78
N LYS A 50 13.19 -11.57 -3.59
CA LYS A 50 13.93 -12.72 -4.12
C LYS A 50 14.50 -13.67 -3.05
N ASP A 51 14.90 -13.14 -1.90
CA ASP A 51 15.53 -13.88 -0.80
C ASP A 51 14.70 -13.84 0.49
N ALA A 52 13.43 -13.39 0.43
CA ALA A 52 12.59 -13.24 1.61
C ALA A 52 11.82 -14.53 1.93
N GLU A 53 11.94 -15.03 3.16
CA GLU A 53 11.13 -16.15 3.67
C GLU A 53 9.69 -15.71 3.98
N VAL A 54 9.54 -14.50 4.52
CA VAL A 54 8.26 -13.88 4.85
C VAL A 54 8.19 -12.49 4.25
N VAL A 55 7.07 -12.16 3.63
CA VAL A 55 6.80 -10.83 3.08
C VAL A 55 5.54 -10.28 3.73
N LEU A 56 5.67 -9.17 4.46
CA LEU A 56 4.53 -8.46 5.02
C LEU A 56 4.02 -7.42 4.02
N VAL A 57 2.75 -7.56 3.62
CA VAL A 57 2.07 -6.59 2.76
C VAL A 57 1.08 -5.80 3.60
N GLU A 58 1.35 -4.51 3.79
CA GLU A 58 0.42 -3.61 4.49
C GLU A 58 -0.79 -3.30 3.59
N GLY A 59 -1.99 -3.56 4.11
CA GLY A 59 -3.23 -3.19 3.44
C GLY A 59 -3.57 -1.70 3.58
N LEU A 60 -4.31 -1.17 2.61
CA LEU A 60 -4.82 0.20 2.65
C LEU A 60 -5.88 0.37 3.74
N VAL A 61 -5.81 1.47 4.48
CA VAL A 61 -6.84 1.84 5.46
C VAL A 61 -8.03 2.48 4.74
N PRO A 62 -9.26 1.96 4.90
CA PRO A 62 -10.45 2.57 4.32
C PRO A 62 -10.71 3.94 4.94
N THR A 63 -10.84 4.96 4.10
CA THR A 63 -11.19 6.33 4.55
C THR A 63 -12.35 6.87 3.71
N ARG A 64 -12.93 7.99 4.12
CA ARG A 64 -13.98 8.66 3.33
C ARG A 64 -13.50 9.04 1.91
N LYS A 65 -12.19 9.28 1.74
CA LYS A 65 -11.57 9.58 0.44
C LYS A 65 -11.26 8.31 -0.36
N HIS A 66 -10.89 7.23 0.31
CA HIS A 66 -10.47 5.98 -0.34
C HIS A 66 -11.44 4.82 -0.04
N GLN A 67 -12.67 4.92 -0.54
CA GLN A 67 -13.70 3.90 -0.34
C GLN A 67 -13.38 2.57 -1.06
N PHE A 68 -12.54 2.63 -2.11
CA PHE A 68 -12.08 1.45 -2.85
C PHE A 68 -11.00 0.63 -2.13
N ALA A 69 -10.50 1.09 -0.96
CA ALA A 69 -9.39 0.44 -0.26
C ALA A 69 -9.66 -1.04 0.06
N GLN A 70 -10.87 -1.38 0.51
CA GLN A 70 -11.21 -2.77 0.86
C GLN A 70 -11.20 -3.70 -0.35
N SER A 71 -11.86 -3.29 -1.44
CA SER A 71 -11.90 -4.10 -2.67
C SER A 71 -10.51 -4.22 -3.28
N LEU A 72 -9.70 -3.15 -3.23
CA LEU A 72 -8.32 -3.18 -3.70
C LEU A 72 -7.44 -4.10 -2.83
N ASN A 73 -7.58 -4.06 -1.50
CA ASN A 73 -6.86 -4.96 -0.60
C ASN A 73 -7.16 -6.43 -0.90
N TYR A 74 -8.44 -6.77 -1.13
CA TYR A 74 -8.82 -8.14 -1.46
C TYR A 74 -8.19 -8.61 -2.78
N GLU A 75 -8.13 -7.72 -3.77
CA GLU A 75 -7.55 -8.02 -5.08
C GLU A 75 -6.03 -8.13 -5.03
N ILE A 76 -5.35 -7.29 -4.24
CA ILE A 76 -3.92 -7.41 -3.97
C ILE A 76 -3.64 -8.76 -3.30
N ALA A 77 -4.38 -9.11 -2.24
CA ALA A 77 -4.20 -10.37 -1.53
C ALA A 77 -4.42 -11.59 -2.46
N LYS A 78 -5.46 -11.56 -3.28
CA LYS A 78 -5.71 -12.61 -4.29
C LYS A 78 -4.62 -12.66 -5.35
N THR A 79 -4.15 -11.50 -5.80
CA THR A 79 -3.14 -11.38 -6.85
C THR A 79 -1.80 -11.97 -6.42
N LEU A 80 -1.39 -11.68 -5.19
CA LEU A 80 -0.16 -12.17 -4.57
C LEU A 80 -0.32 -13.57 -3.95
N ASN A 81 -1.54 -14.13 -3.95
CA ASN A 81 -1.90 -15.32 -3.19
C ASN A 81 -1.44 -15.23 -1.71
N ALA A 82 -1.63 -14.04 -1.13
CA ALA A 82 -1.20 -13.71 0.21
C ALA A 82 -2.20 -14.22 1.25
N GLU A 83 -1.67 -14.55 2.42
CA GLU A 83 -2.47 -14.74 3.63
C GLU A 83 -2.98 -13.40 4.16
N ILE A 84 -4.21 -13.39 4.66
CA ILE A 84 -4.91 -12.20 5.12
C ILE A 84 -5.05 -12.27 6.63
N VAL A 85 -4.52 -11.24 7.29
CA VAL A 85 -4.72 -10.99 8.71
C VAL A 85 -5.47 -9.67 8.87
N PHE A 86 -6.63 -9.70 9.53
CA PHE A 86 -7.35 -8.47 9.85
C PHE A 86 -6.76 -7.84 11.09
N VAL A 87 -6.56 -6.52 11.08
CA VAL A 87 -6.20 -5.75 12.28
C VAL A 87 -7.36 -4.81 12.59
N MET A 88 -7.97 -4.99 13.75
CA MET A 88 -9.20 -4.28 14.14
C MET A 88 -9.07 -3.72 15.54
N SER A 89 -9.81 -2.66 15.86
CA SER A 89 -9.94 -2.18 17.24
C SER A 89 -11.33 -2.45 17.77
N GLN A 90 -11.47 -2.76 19.06
CA GLN A 90 -12.78 -3.01 19.67
C GLN A 90 -13.74 -1.81 19.50
N GLY A 91 -13.31 -0.59 19.85
CA GLY A 91 -14.18 0.58 19.84
C GLY A 91 -15.27 0.47 20.91
N THR A 92 -16.50 0.81 20.56
CA THR A 92 -17.70 0.69 21.43
C THR A 92 -18.39 -0.67 21.33
N ASP A 93 -17.81 -1.64 20.61
CA ASP A 93 -18.48 -2.91 20.34
C ASP A 93 -18.51 -3.80 21.60
N THR A 94 -19.65 -4.46 21.81
CA THR A 94 -19.75 -5.63 22.70
C THR A 94 -19.03 -6.84 22.08
N PRO A 95 -18.74 -7.92 22.83
CA PRO A 95 -18.16 -9.14 22.26
C PRO A 95 -18.93 -9.68 21.05
N GLU A 96 -20.27 -9.66 21.11
CA GLU A 96 -21.14 -10.15 20.05
C GLU A 96 -21.04 -9.26 18.80
N GLN A 97 -21.12 -7.93 18.99
CA GLN A 97 -20.98 -6.95 17.89
C GLN A 97 -19.60 -7.03 17.23
N LEU A 98 -18.55 -7.22 18.03
CA LEU A 98 -17.20 -7.39 17.51
C LEU A 98 -17.11 -8.64 16.63
N ASN A 99 -17.68 -9.76 17.07
CA ASN A 99 -17.73 -11.00 16.29
C ASN A 99 -18.54 -10.84 15.00
N GLU A 100 -19.69 -10.16 15.04
CA GLU A 100 -20.45 -9.83 13.83
C GLU A 100 -19.61 -8.98 12.86
N ARG A 101 -18.86 -7.99 13.36
CA ARG A 101 -17.99 -7.15 12.53
C ARG A 101 -16.83 -7.93 11.93
N ILE A 102 -16.26 -8.90 12.65
CA ILE A 102 -15.25 -9.82 12.12
C ILE A 102 -15.85 -10.64 10.97
N GLU A 103 -17.06 -11.19 11.13
CA GLU A 103 -17.72 -12.00 10.09
C GLU A 103 -18.14 -11.17 8.86
N LEU A 104 -18.58 -9.93 9.06
CA LEU A 104 -18.86 -8.98 7.97
C LEU A 104 -17.58 -8.65 7.17
N THR A 105 -16.47 -8.46 7.89
CA THR A 105 -15.16 -8.21 7.25
C THR A 105 -14.71 -9.45 6.48
N ARG A 106 -14.81 -10.64 7.08
CA ARG A 106 -14.53 -11.92 6.41
C ARG A 106 -15.37 -12.10 5.15
N SER A 107 -16.66 -11.80 5.20
CA SER A 107 -17.58 -11.89 4.07
C SER A 107 -17.16 -11.01 2.88
N SER A 108 -16.63 -9.82 3.17
CA SER A 108 -16.12 -8.88 2.16
C SER A 108 -14.86 -9.39 1.44
N PHE A 109 -14.15 -10.36 2.03
CA PHE A 109 -12.95 -10.99 1.49
C PHE A 109 -13.22 -12.44 1.03
N GLY A 110 -14.43 -12.75 0.54
CA GLY A 110 -14.78 -14.08 0.01
C GLY A 110 -15.37 -15.05 1.05
N GLY A 111 -15.59 -14.61 2.28
CA GLY A 111 -16.30 -15.34 3.32
C GLY A 111 -15.63 -16.63 3.75
N ALA A 112 -16.42 -17.57 4.28
CA ALA A 112 -15.92 -18.85 4.77
C ALA A 112 -15.24 -19.75 3.72
N LYS A 113 -15.43 -19.46 2.43
CA LYS A 113 -14.79 -20.20 1.33
C LYS A 113 -13.36 -19.74 1.07
N ASN A 114 -12.98 -18.55 1.53
CA ASN A 114 -11.61 -18.06 1.36
C ASN A 114 -10.70 -18.66 2.44
N THR A 115 -9.89 -19.64 2.04
CA THR A 115 -8.94 -20.33 2.91
C THR A 115 -7.68 -19.51 3.21
N ASN A 116 -7.48 -18.37 2.54
CA ASN A 116 -6.32 -17.50 2.76
C ASN A 116 -6.56 -16.49 3.91
N ILE A 117 -7.74 -16.47 4.55
CA ILE A 117 -7.98 -15.66 5.74
C ILE A 117 -7.45 -16.42 6.95
N THR A 118 -6.31 -15.99 7.48
CA THR A 118 -5.59 -16.69 8.55
C THR A 118 -6.14 -16.34 9.93
N GLY A 119 -6.54 -15.09 10.14
CA GLY A 119 -7.12 -14.68 11.43
C GLY A 119 -7.24 -13.19 11.62
N VAL A 120 -7.40 -12.79 12.88
CA VAL A 120 -7.61 -11.39 13.30
C VAL A 120 -6.73 -11.04 14.49
N ILE A 121 -6.18 -9.82 14.48
CA ILE A 121 -5.52 -9.18 15.61
C ILE A 121 -6.43 -8.05 16.11
N ILE A 122 -6.79 -8.10 17.38
CA ILE A 122 -7.59 -7.07 18.04
C ILE A 122 -6.66 -6.15 18.80
N ASN A 123 -6.47 -4.94 18.28
CA ASN A 123 -5.64 -3.91 18.87
C ASN A 123 -6.46 -2.99 19.79
N LYS A 124 -5.81 -2.39 20.78
CA LYS A 124 -6.43 -1.44 21.73
C LYS A 124 -7.66 -2.04 22.44
N LEU A 125 -7.59 -3.32 22.81
CA LEU A 125 -8.67 -4.00 23.53
C LEU A 125 -8.93 -3.29 24.86
N ASN A 126 -10.20 -3.10 25.21
CA ASN A 126 -10.64 -2.40 26.42
C ASN A 126 -10.19 -0.94 26.51
N ALA A 127 -9.90 -0.29 25.38
CA ALA A 127 -9.58 1.13 25.37
C ALA A 127 -10.78 1.99 25.81
N PRO A 128 -10.55 3.07 26.59
CA PRO A 128 -11.59 4.04 26.87
C PRO A 128 -11.92 4.82 25.60
N VAL A 129 -13.17 4.74 25.17
CA VAL A 129 -13.65 5.38 23.93
C VAL A 129 -14.83 6.32 24.21
N ASP A 130 -15.02 7.30 23.31
CA ASP A 130 -16.21 8.14 23.30
C ASP A 130 -17.42 7.43 22.66
N GLU A 131 -18.59 8.08 22.67
CA GLU A 131 -19.81 7.57 22.02
C GLU A 131 -19.63 7.31 20.51
N GLN A 132 -18.58 7.86 19.89
CA GLN A 132 -18.24 7.66 18.47
C GLN A 132 -17.13 6.60 18.28
N GLY A 133 -16.73 5.89 19.35
CA GLY A 133 -15.71 4.84 19.29
C GLY A 133 -14.27 5.34 19.18
N ARG A 134 -14.02 6.64 19.34
CA ARG A 134 -12.67 7.21 19.25
C ARG A 134 -11.97 7.10 20.60
N THR A 135 -10.75 6.55 20.58
CA THR A 135 -9.87 6.53 21.75
C THR A 135 -9.51 7.97 22.12
N ARG A 136 -9.84 8.41 23.33
CA ARG A 136 -9.48 9.75 23.80
C ARG A 136 -8.23 9.69 24.69
N PRO A 137 -7.25 10.58 24.48
CA PRO A 137 -6.37 11.01 25.57
C PRO A 137 -7.23 11.57 26.71
N ASP A 138 -6.77 11.43 27.94
CA ASP A 138 -7.45 12.02 29.10
C ASP A 138 -7.40 13.55 29.01
N LEU A 139 -8.51 14.15 28.56
CA LEU A 139 -8.73 15.60 28.46
C LEU A 139 -9.64 16.00 29.63
N SER A 140 -9.05 16.10 30.82
CA SER A 140 -9.80 15.96 32.07
C SER A 140 -10.72 17.13 32.44
N GLU A 141 -10.65 18.32 31.80
CA GLU A 141 -11.27 19.52 32.40
C GLU A 141 -11.95 20.58 31.49
N ILE A 142 -12.07 20.42 30.15
CA ILE A 142 -12.92 21.38 29.38
C ILE A 142 -14.39 21.01 29.43
N PHE A 143 -14.70 19.73 29.62
CA PHE A 143 -16.07 19.23 29.58
C PHE A 143 -16.31 18.42 30.85
N ASP A 144 -16.91 19.03 31.87
CA ASP A 144 -17.44 18.33 33.07
C ASP A 144 -18.35 17.14 32.68
N ASP A 145 -18.93 17.18 31.46
CA ASP A 145 -19.75 16.11 30.86
C ASP A 145 -18.96 14.97 30.19
N SER A 146 -17.63 15.03 30.11
CA SER A 146 -16.80 14.01 29.44
C SER A 146 -16.51 12.76 30.28
N SER A 147 -17.07 12.68 31.48
CA SER A 147 -16.92 11.58 32.44
C SER A 147 -17.59 10.25 32.05
N LYS A 148 -18.09 10.10 30.82
CA LYS A 148 -18.66 8.83 30.31
C LYS A 148 -17.78 8.16 29.26
N ALA A 149 -16.47 8.11 29.46
CA ALA A 149 -15.66 7.13 28.73
C ALA A 149 -16.16 5.73 29.11
N GLN A 150 -16.79 5.03 28.18
CA GLN A 150 -17.28 3.68 28.42
C GLN A 150 -16.13 2.69 28.19
N VAL A 151 -15.87 1.84 29.18
CA VAL A 151 -14.93 0.74 29.05
C VAL A 151 -15.74 -0.55 29.03
N ILE A 152 -15.96 -1.08 27.83
CA ILE A 152 -16.55 -2.40 27.66
C ILE A 152 -15.43 -3.41 27.79
N LYS A 153 -15.40 -4.16 28.91
CA LYS A 153 -14.36 -5.14 29.16
C LYS A 153 -14.66 -6.45 28.42
N ILE A 154 -13.75 -6.84 27.55
CA ILE A 154 -13.72 -8.14 26.88
C ILE A 154 -12.57 -8.95 27.46
N ASP A 155 -12.87 -10.19 27.82
CA ASP A 155 -11.88 -11.19 28.22
C ASP A 155 -11.28 -11.82 26.95
N PRO A 156 -9.95 -11.71 26.72
CA PRO A 156 -9.28 -12.28 25.56
C PRO A 156 -9.56 -13.79 25.37
N ALA A 157 -9.66 -14.56 26.46
CA ALA A 157 -9.88 -16.00 26.37
C ALA A 157 -11.27 -16.32 25.80
N LYS A 158 -12.31 -15.60 26.24
CA LYS A 158 -13.67 -15.74 25.72
C LYS A 158 -13.79 -15.27 24.26
N LEU A 159 -13.02 -14.26 23.90
CA LEU A 159 -12.96 -13.79 22.52
C LEU A 159 -12.35 -14.86 21.61
N GLN A 160 -11.29 -15.54 22.06
CA GLN A 160 -10.69 -16.65 21.33
C GLN A 160 -11.69 -17.79 21.06
N GLU A 161 -12.51 -18.14 22.05
CA GLU A 161 -13.49 -19.24 21.94
C GLU A 161 -14.69 -18.91 21.04
N SER A 162 -15.13 -17.65 21.04
CA SER A 162 -16.36 -17.23 20.36
C SER A 162 -16.14 -16.62 18.98
N SER A 163 -14.90 -16.26 18.63
CA SER A 163 -14.61 -15.56 17.38
C SER A 163 -14.83 -16.45 16.15
N PRO A 164 -15.40 -15.91 15.05
CA PRO A 164 -15.57 -16.65 13.80
C PRO A 164 -14.24 -16.94 13.06
N LEU A 165 -13.15 -16.29 13.48
CA LEU A 165 -11.80 -16.46 12.95
C LEU A 165 -10.81 -16.70 14.10
N PRO A 166 -9.66 -17.37 13.85
CA PRO A 166 -8.59 -17.45 14.83
C PRO A 166 -8.14 -16.04 15.26
N VAL A 167 -8.15 -15.79 16.57
CA VAL A 167 -7.58 -14.56 17.13
C VAL A 167 -6.08 -14.79 17.27
N LEU A 168 -5.30 -14.10 16.44
CA LEU A 168 -3.85 -14.20 16.35
C LEU A 168 -3.15 -13.30 17.37
N GLY A 169 -3.88 -12.32 17.92
CA GLY A 169 -3.40 -11.48 19.00
C GLY A 169 -4.51 -10.59 19.55
N ALA A 170 -4.47 -10.32 20.85
CA ALA A 170 -5.40 -9.45 21.55
C ALA A 170 -4.61 -8.47 22.40
N VAL A 171 -4.27 -7.31 21.82
CA VAL A 171 -3.38 -6.31 22.41
C VAL A 171 -4.21 -5.38 23.32
N PRO A 172 -3.99 -5.37 24.64
CA PRO A 172 -4.71 -4.49 25.55
C PRO A 172 -4.36 -3.03 25.34
N TRP A 173 -5.27 -2.15 25.73
CA TRP A 173 -5.00 -0.73 25.82
C TRP A 173 -3.99 -0.43 26.93
N SER A 174 -3.02 0.44 26.61
CA SER A 174 -2.09 1.01 27.59
C SER A 174 -1.90 2.50 27.31
N PHE A 175 -2.06 3.33 28.35
CA PHE A 175 -1.85 4.78 28.27
C PHE A 175 -0.40 5.15 27.97
N ASP A 176 0.56 4.35 28.45
CA ASP A 176 1.98 4.65 28.25
C ASP A 176 2.40 4.54 26.77
N LEU A 177 1.67 3.76 25.97
CA LEU A 177 1.93 3.60 24.52
C LEU A 177 1.46 4.79 23.70
N ILE A 178 0.56 5.63 24.24
CA ILE A 178 0.07 6.84 23.57
C ILE A 178 0.68 8.13 24.12
N ALA A 179 1.52 8.04 25.15
CA ALA A 179 2.16 9.19 25.77
C ALA A 179 3.12 9.87 24.78
N THR A 180 2.80 11.09 24.39
CA THR A 180 3.55 11.86 23.37
C THR A 180 4.60 12.73 24.02
N ARG A 181 5.61 13.18 23.29
CA ARG A 181 6.59 14.12 23.85
C ARG A 181 5.99 15.52 23.86
N ALA A 182 6.38 16.32 24.84
CA ALA A 182 6.00 17.74 24.89
C ALA A 182 6.40 18.48 23.60
N ILE A 183 7.51 18.11 22.96
CA ILE A 183 7.95 18.69 21.68
C ILE A 183 6.98 18.39 20.53
N ASP A 184 6.33 17.23 20.53
CA ASP A 184 5.39 16.85 19.47
C ASP A 184 4.14 17.74 19.53
N MET A 185 3.67 18.03 20.75
CA MET A 185 2.58 18.98 20.98
C MET A 185 2.97 20.42 20.63
N ALA A 186 4.17 20.86 21.02
CA ALA A 186 4.66 22.19 20.67
C ALA A 186 4.77 22.38 19.14
N ARG A 187 5.27 21.37 18.41
CA ARG A 187 5.34 21.37 16.94
C ARG A 187 3.95 21.45 16.30
N HIS A 188 3.00 20.62 16.75
CA HIS A 188 1.62 20.64 16.24
C HIS A 188 0.94 22.00 16.42
N LEU A 189 1.20 22.64 17.57
CA LEU A 189 0.60 23.94 17.90
C LEU A 189 1.36 25.14 17.30
N ASN A 190 2.49 24.93 16.60
CA ASN A 190 3.42 25.98 16.19
C ASN A 190 3.80 26.91 17.35
N ALA A 191 4.06 26.32 18.51
CA ALA A 191 4.31 27.06 19.75
C ALA A 191 5.72 27.68 19.78
N THR A 192 5.82 28.84 20.41
CA THR A 192 7.11 29.47 20.76
C THR A 192 7.61 28.85 22.06
N ILE A 193 8.84 28.32 22.05
CA ILE A 193 9.44 27.73 23.25
C ILE A 193 9.92 28.85 24.17
N ILE A 194 9.41 28.86 25.40
CA ILE A 194 9.78 29.83 26.45
C ILE A 194 10.89 29.25 27.33
N ASN A 195 10.76 27.97 27.70
CA ASN A 195 11.81 27.19 28.35
C ASN A 195 11.90 25.82 27.69
N GLU A 196 13.08 25.46 27.20
CA GLU A 196 13.29 24.16 26.54
C GLU A 196 13.14 23.02 27.56
N GLY A 197 13.78 23.11 28.73
CA GLY A 197 13.77 22.03 29.72
C GLY A 197 14.06 20.67 29.07
N ASP A 198 13.29 19.65 29.47
CA ASP A 198 13.36 18.30 28.89
C ASP A 198 12.35 18.07 27.76
N ILE A 199 11.94 19.11 27.01
CA ILE A 199 10.82 19.03 26.04
C ILE A 199 10.93 17.89 25.03
N LYS A 200 12.16 17.47 24.69
CA LYS A 200 12.48 16.41 23.74
C LYS A 200 12.22 15.00 24.27
N THR A 201 12.15 14.81 25.58
CA THR A 201 11.96 13.48 26.20
C THR A 201 10.76 13.44 27.13
N ARG A 202 10.34 14.60 27.67
CA ARG A 202 9.25 14.74 28.63
C ARG A 202 7.92 14.28 28.02
N ARG A 203 7.29 13.29 28.67
CA ARG A 203 6.05 12.66 28.19
C ARG A 203 4.81 13.36 28.73
N VAL A 204 3.86 13.62 27.84
CA VAL A 204 2.52 14.12 28.16
C VAL A 204 1.54 12.95 28.14
N LYS A 205 0.92 12.70 29.29
CA LYS A 205 -0.05 11.62 29.52
C LYS A 205 -1.49 12.14 29.61
N SER A 206 -1.68 13.36 30.11
CA SER A 206 -2.98 14.01 30.23
C SER A 206 -2.89 15.49 29.90
N VAL A 207 -4.03 16.10 29.55
CA VAL A 207 -4.12 17.55 29.30
C VAL A 207 -5.16 18.14 30.25
N THR A 208 -4.75 19.17 30.98
CA THR A 208 -5.59 19.86 31.98
C THR A 208 -5.69 21.33 31.62
N PHE A 209 -6.91 21.84 31.53
CA PHE A 209 -7.16 23.26 31.25
C PHE A 209 -7.44 24.01 32.53
N CYS A 210 -6.55 24.92 32.89
CA CYS A 210 -6.52 25.59 34.18
C CYS A 210 -7.52 26.75 34.27
N ALA A 211 -8.81 26.45 34.14
CA ALA A 211 -9.89 27.44 34.18
C ALA A 211 -10.33 27.81 35.61
N ARG A 212 -10.03 26.95 36.59
CA ARG A 212 -10.46 27.10 38.00
C ARG A 212 -9.38 27.79 38.85
N SER A 213 -9.72 28.09 40.10
CA SER A 213 -8.74 28.56 41.10
C SER A 213 -7.86 27.39 41.58
N ILE A 214 -6.64 27.70 42.00
CA ILE A 214 -5.62 26.70 42.39
C ILE A 214 -6.14 25.63 43.36
N PRO A 215 -6.87 25.95 44.46
CA PRO A 215 -7.33 24.94 45.41
C PRO A 215 -8.19 23.84 44.77
N HIS A 216 -8.89 24.15 43.67
CA HIS A 216 -9.78 23.22 42.98
C HIS A 216 -9.15 22.47 41.82
N MET A 217 -7.85 22.68 41.57
CA MET A 217 -7.13 22.04 40.47
C MET A 217 -5.80 21.41 40.89
N LEU A 218 -5.40 21.53 42.17
CA LEU A 218 -4.17 20.93 42.71
C LEU A 218 -4.06 19.43 42.42
N GLU A 219 -5.18 18.71 42.41
CA GLU A 219 -5.18 17.28 42.11
C GLU A 219 -4.73 16.95 40.69
N HIS A 220 -4.72 17.91 39.76
CA HIS A 220 -4.29 17.73 38.38
C HIS A 220 -2.81 18.04 38.14
N PHE A 221 -2.10 18.58 39.13
CA PHE A 221 -0.66 18.80 39.08
C PHE A 221 0.06 17.47 39.33
N ARG A 222 -0.01 16.57 38.33
CA ARG A 222 0.55 15.22 38.38
C ARG A 222 1.66 15.05 37.34
N ALA A 223 2.47 14.01 37.52
CA ALA A 223 3.48 13.64 36.56
C ALA A 223 2.88 13.42 35.15
N GLY A 224 3.49 14.02 34.14
CA GLY A 224 3.03 13.94 32.75
C GLY A 224 1.80 14.77 32.39
N SER A 225 1.31 15.64 33.28
CA SER A 225 0.22 16.57 32.94
C SER A 225 0.73 17.72 32.04
N LEU A 226 0.02 17.99 30.94
CA LEU A 226 0.13 19.24 30.21
C LEU A 226 -0.86 20.23 30.83
N LEU A 227 -0.33 21.23 31.53
CA LEU A 227 -1.13 22.29 32.13
C LEU A 227 -1.32 23.41 31.10
N VAL A 228 -2.56 23.68 30.71
CA VAL A 228 -2.91 24.71 29.73
C VAL A 228 -3.54 25.90 30.45
N THR A 229 -2.91 27.07 30.38
CA THR A 229 -3.39 28.28 31.06
C THR A 229 -3.17 29.52 30.21
N SER A 230 -3.94 30.59 30.45
CA SER A 230 -3.65 31.90 29.85
C SER A 230 -2.32 32.43 30.40
N ALA A 231 -1.53 33.10 29.56
CA ALA A 231 -0.31 33.79 30.01
C ALA A 231 -0.62 34.87 31.09
N ASP A 232 -1.86 35.39 31.11
CA ASP A 232 -2.35 36.33 32.13
C ASP A 232 -2.72 35.69 33.49
N ARG A 233 -2.48 34.37 33.66
CA ARG A 233 -2.66 33.64 34.92
C ARG A 233 -1.31 33.29 35.57
N PRO A 234 -0.56 34.29 36.08
CA PRO A 234 0.74 34.05 36.70
C PRO A 234 0.64 33.19 37.98
N ASP A 235 -0.53 33.17 38.63
CA ASP A 235 -0.82 32.29 39.77
C ASP A 235 -0.68 30.81 39.41
N VAL A 236 -1.20 30.38 38.25
CA VAL A 236 -1.09 28.98 37.78
C VAL A 236 0.35 28.64 37.40
N LEU A 237 1.03 29.54 36.70
CA LEU A 237 2.44 29.38 36.34
C LEU A 237 3.32 29.20 37.59
N VAL A 238 3.15 30.06 38.60
CA VAL A 238 3.92 29.98 39.85
C VAL A 238 3.58 28.70 40.63
N ALA A 239 2.30 28.31 40.69
CA ALA A 239 1.89 27.06 41.32
C ALA A 239 2.51 25.83 40.62
N ALA A 240 2.55 25.82 39.29
CA ALA A 240 3.16 24.74 38.51
C ALA A 240 4.66 24.67 38.75
N CYS A 241 5.32 25.83 38.80
CA CYS A 241 6.73 25.94 39.12
C CYS A 241 7.05 25.42 40.52
N LEU A 242 6.22 25.76 41.52
CA LEU A 242 6.38 25.25 42.88
C LEU A 242 6.20 23.72 42.94
N ALA A 243 5.20 23.18 42.23
CA ALA A 243 4.99 21.74 42.15
C ALA A 243 6.19 21.02 41.49
N ALA A 244 6.73 21.58 40.40
CA ALA A 244 7.92 21.06 39.73
C ALA A 244 9.15 21.08 40.66
N MET A 245 9.37 22.17 41.38
CA MET A 245 10.45 22.28 42.37
C MET A 245 10.32 21.29 43.52
N ASN A 246 9.09 20.86 43.85
CA ASN A 246 8.81 19.83 44.84
C ASN A 246 8.90 18.40 44.26
N GLY A 247 9.40 18.23 43.04
CA GLY A 247 9.66 16.92 42.43
C GLY A 247 8.52 16.37 41.59
N VAL A 248 7.45 17.13 41.32
CA VAL A 248 6.39 16.69 40.39
C VAL A 248 6.89 16.86 38.95
N GLU A 249 7.03 15.76 38.22
CA GLU A 249 7.43 15.77 36.80
C GLU A 249 6.29 16.20 35.87
N ILE A 250 5.87 17.46 35.97
CA ILE A 250 4.87 18.04 35.06
C ILE A 250 5.33 17.83 33.61
N GLY A 251 4.39 17.43 32.74
CA GLY A 251 4.65 17.12 31.34
C GLY A 251 5.06 18.35 30.55
N ALA A 252 4.31 19.43 30.69
CA ALA A 252 4.70 20.77 30.24
C ALA A 252 3.69 21.82 30.73
N LEU A 253 4.06 23.09 30.62
CA LEU A 253 3.14 24.21 30.72
C LEU A 253 2.93 24.86 29.34
N LEU A 254 1.67 24.93 28.91
CA LEU A 254 1.25 25.59 27.68
C LEU A 254 0.54 26.90 28.02
N LEU A 255 1.15 28.01 27.61
CA LEU A 255 0.62 29.36 27.79
C LEU A 255 -0.18 29.78 26.55
N THR A 256 -1.41 30.26 26.73
CA THR A 256 -2.29 30.73 25.65
C THR A 256 -2.40 32.26 25.65
N GLY A 257 -2.85 32.82 24.53
CA GLY A 257 -3.14 34.25 24.39
C GLY A 257 -2.02 35.12 23.81
N GLY A 258 -0.82 34.55 23.58
CA GLY A 258 0.27 35.26 22.90
C GLY A 258 0.84 36.48 23.63
N TYR A 259 0.59 36.62 24.92
CA TYR A 259 1.13 37.72 25.74
C TYR A 259 2.59 37.43 26.13
N GLU A 260 3.44 38.46 26.16
CA GLU A 260 4.78 38.29 26.74
C GLU A 260 4.69 38.04 28.25
N MET A 261 5.45 37.05 28.73
CA MET A 261 5.52 36.75 30.16
C MET A 261 6.22 37.88 30.92
N ASP A 262 5.60 38.37 32.00
CA ASP A 262 6.18 39.42 32.84
C ASP A 262 7.57 39.01 33.37
N ALA A 263 8.57 39.86 33.17
CA ALA A 263 9.96 39.57 33.51
C ALA A 263 10.18 39.24 35.00
N ARG A 264 9.36 39.80 35.91
CA ARG A 264 9.44 39.51 37.36
C ARG A 264 8.93 38.11 37.66
N ILE A 265 7.86 37.69 36.97
CA ILE A 265 7.33 36.32 37.08
C ILE A 265 8.31 35.32 36.48
N SER A 266 8.88 35.63 35.31
CA SER A 266 9.93 34.82 34.69
C SER A 266 11.10 34.58 35.64
N LYS A 267 11.60 35.64 36.28
CA LYS A 267 12.67 35.57 37.28
C LYS A 267 12.28 34.76 38.52
N LEU A 268 11.02 34.81 38.95
CA LEU A 268 10.53 34.01 40.08
C LEU A 268 10.52 32.51 39.73
N CYS A 269 10.19 32.17 38.48
CA CYS A 269 10.06 30.80 37.99
C CYS A 269 11.38 30.17 37.51
N GLU A 270 12.47 30.96 37.41
CA GLU A 270 13.77 30.54 36.86
C GLU A 270 14.31 29.23 37.47
N ARG A 271 14.17 29.07 38.80
CA ARG A 271 14.60 27.83 39.48
C ARG A 271 13.78 26.61 39.08
N ALA A 272 12.49 26.77 38.84
CA ALA A 272 11.64 25.69 38.37
C ALA A 272 11.93 25.35 36.90
N PHE A 273 12.24 26.35 36.07
CA PHE A 273 12.67 26.11 34.69
C PHE A 273 13.96 25.29 34.63
N ALA A 274 14.87 25.52 35.57
CA ALA A 274 16.10 24.74 35.72
C ALA A 274 15.88 23.28 36.17
N THR A 275 14.69 22.88 36.63
CA THR A 275 14.37 21.47 36.93
C THR A 275 13.97 20.66 35.69
N GLY A 276 14.14 21.23 34.49
CA GLY A 276 13.78 20.61 33.22
C GLY A 276 12.31 20.77 32.83
N LEU A 277 11.53 21.65 33.49
CA LEU A 277 10.12 21.88 33.19
C LEU A 277 9.92 22.54 31.81
N PRO A 278 9.33 21.88 30.81
CA PRO A 278 9.10 22.50 29.51
C PRO A 278 8.00 23.56 29.59
N VAL A 279 8.23 24.72 28.98
CA VAL A 279 7.24 25.80 28.88
C VAL A 279 7.20 26.34 27.46
N PHE A 280 6.01 26.39 26.86
CA PHE A 280 5.82 26.92 25.52
C PHE A 280 4.51 27.69 25.40
N MET A 281 4.44 28.57 24.40
CA MET A 281 3.36 29.53 24.25
C MET A 281 2.76 29.50 22.84
N VAL A 282 1.45 29.67 22.77
CA VAL A 282 0.69 29.81 21.52
C VAL A 282 -0.04 31.14 21.48
N ASN A 283 -0.22 31.67 20.28
CA ASN A 283 -0.93 32.93 20.06
C ASN A 283 -2.46 32.76 20.09
N THR A 284 -2.96 31.53 20.05
CA THR A 284 -4.38 31.21 20.11
C THR A 284 -4.92 31.33 21.54
N ASN A 285 -6.23 31.63 21.66
CA ASN A 285 -6.89 31.58 22.96
C ASN A 285 -7.10 30.12 23.44
N THR A 286 -7.52 29.95 24.70
CA THR A 286 -7.70 28.63 25.32
C THR A 286 -8.66 27.71 24.56
N TRP A 287 -9.76 28.26 24.02
CA TRP A 287 -10.74 27.49 23.26
C TRP A 287 -10.23 27.04 21.89
N GLN A 288 -9.55 27.92 21.14
CA GLN A 288 -8.92 27.55 19.87
C GLN A 288 -7.79 26.53 20.07
N THR A 289 -7.04 26.67 21.16
CA THR A 289 -5.96 25.76 21.54
C THR A 289 -6.52 24.37 21.86
N SER A 290 -7.67 24.29 22.54
CA SER A 290 -8.30 23.00 22.84
C SER A 290 -8.79 22.26 21.60
N LEU A 291 -9.40 22.97 20.64
CA LEU A 291 -9.77 22.39 19.34
C LEU A 291 -8.54 21.87 18.58
N SER A 292 -7.44 22.63 18.65
CA SER A 292 -6.18 22.23 18.02
C SER A 292 -5.60 20.97 18.68
N LEU A 293 -5.58 20.90 20.01
CA LEU A 293 -5.14 19.71 20.75
C LEU A 293 -6.06 18.50 20.53
N GLN A 294 -7.37 18.69 20.33
CA GLN A 294 -8.30 17.60 19.98
C GLN A 294 -8.02 16.99 18.59
N SER A 295 -7.47 17.77 17.67
CA SER A 295 -7.07 17.32 16.34
C SER A 295 -5.62 16.82 16.26
N PHE A 296 -4.94 16.72 17.40
CA PHE A 296 -3.57 16.21 17.46
C PHE A 296 -3.49 14.75 17.02
N ASN A 297 -2.54 14.46 16.13
CA ASN A 297 -2.31 13.10 15.65
C ASN A 297 -1.50 12.29 16.69
N LEU A 298 -2.07 11.18 17.17
CA LEU A 298 -1.44 10.30 18.15
C LEU A 298 -0.53 9.23 17.54
N GLU A 299 -0.36 9.23 16.21
CA GLU A 299 0.63 8.41 15.52
C GLU A 299 2.02 8.61 16.13
N VAL A 300 2.82 7.54 16.08
CA VAL A 300 4.17 7.57 16.64
C VAL A 300 5.08 8.31 15.66
N PRO A 301 5.72 9.42 16.06
CA PRO A 301 6.69 10.09 15.21
C PRO A 301 7.87 9.17 14.88
N VAL A 302 8.41 9.26 13.66
CA VAL A 302 9.52 8.39 13.22
C VAL A 302 10.81 8.60 14.00
N ASP A 303 10.97 9.78 14.61
CA ASP A 303 12.11 10.18 15.45
C ASP A 303 11.90 9.86 16.95
N ASP A 304 10.85 9.13 17.33
CA ASP A 304 10.57 8.72 18.71
C ASP A 304 10.94 7.24 18.96
N HIS A 305 12.22 6.91 18.78
CA HIS A 305 12.75 5.54 18.88
C HIS A 305 12.32 4.81 20.17
N GLU A 306 12.34 5.50 21.31
CA GLU A 306 11.94 4.94 22.62
C GLU A 306 10.48 4.46 22.60
N ARG A 307 9.56 5.23 22.01
CA ARG A 307 8.14 4.86 21.94
C ARG A 307 7.92 3.76 20.92
N ILE A 308 8.66 3.77 19.82
CA ILE A 308 8.59 2.73 18.79
C ILE A 308 8.97 1.37 19.37
N GLU A 309 10.11 1.29 20.07
CA GLU A 309 10.58 0.07 20.73
C GLU A 309 9.57 -0.42 21.78
N LYS A 310 9.09 0.47 22.66
CA LYS A 310 8.06 0.13 23.66
C LYS A 310 6.78 -0.41 23.03
N VAL A 311 6.31 0.19 21.93
CA VAL A 311 5.11 -0.28 21.22
C VAL A 311 5.37 -1.66 20.59
N GLN A 312 6.54 -1.86 19.97
CA GLN A 312 6.92 -3.14 19.38
C GLN A 312 6.98 -4.26 20.42
N GLU A 313 7.72 -4.06 21.51
CA GLU A 313 7.84 -5.03 22.61
C GLU A 313 6.48 -5.33 23.24
N TYR A 314 5.68 -4.29 23.51
CA TYR A 314 4.37 -4.47 24.11
C TYR A 314 3.47 -5.30 23.20
N VAL A 315 3.36 -4.95 21.91
CA VAL A 315 2.50 -5.66 20.95
C VAL A 315 2.99 -7.10 20.77
N ALA A 316 4.30 -7.33 20.65
CA ALA A 316 4.89 -8.67 20.46
C ALA A 316 4.48 -9.65 21.57
N ASN A 317 4.38 -9.19 22.82
CA ASN A 317 3.97 -10.02 23.96
C ASN A 317 2.51 -10.52 23.88
N TYR A 318 1.68 -9.94 23.00
CA TYR A 318 0.27 -10.31 22.84
C TYR A 318 -0.04 -10.95 21.48
N VAL A 319 0.97 -11.19 20.65
CA VAL A 319 0.83 -11.92 19.38
C VAL A 319 1.16 -13.39 19.62
N ASN A 320 0.37 -14.29 19.02
CA ASN A 320 0.52 -15.73 19.18
C ASN A 320 1.85 -16.22 18.59
N ALA A 321 2.71 -16.80 19.45
CA ALA A 321 4.04 -17.28 19.05
C ALA A 321 3.99 -18.48 18.09
N GLU A 322 3.07 -19.43 18.30
CA GLU A 322 2.91 -20.61 17.42
C GLU A 322 2.54 -20.19 16.00
N TRP A 323 1.71 -19.16 15.85
CA TRP A 323 1.40 -18.58 14.55
C TRP A 323 2.63 -17.98 13.89
N ILE A 324 3.44 -17.21 14.62
CA ILE A 324 4.69 -16.63 14.08
C ILE A 324 5.66 -17.72 13.63
N GLU A 325 5.84 -18.78 14.42
CA GLU A 325 6.66 -19.93 14.03
C GLU A 325 6.12 -20.60 12.77
N SER A 326 4.80 -20.72 12.63
CA SER A 326 4.16 -21.30 11.45
C SER A 326 4.40 -20.53 10.15
N LEU A 327 4.71 -19.22 10.21
CA LEU A 327 4.99 -18.41 9.02
C LEU A 327 6.29 -18.82 8.32
N THR A 328 7.23 -19.40 9.06
CA THR A 328 8.53 -19.86 8.54
C THR A 328 8.54 -21.34 8.17
N ALA A 329 7.51 -22.09 8.60
CA ALA A 329 7.37 -23.49 8.25
C ALA A 329 7.14 -23.63 6.73
N THR A 330 7.93 -24.47 6.07
CA THR A 330 7.91 -24.66 4.62
C THR A 330 6.50 -24.96 4.12
N SER A 331 5.84 -23.98 3.54
CA SER A 331 4.48 -24.13 3.02
C SER A 331 4.53 -24.83 1.66
N GLU A 332 4.15 -26.11 1.60
CA GLU A 332 3.96 -26.88 0.36
C GLU A 332 2.71 -26.44 -0.45
N ARG A 333 2.20 -25.22 -0.26
CA ARG A 333 1.04 -24.76 -1.03
C ARG A 333 1.43 -24.60 -2.50
N SER A 334 0.70 -25.29 -3.38
CA SER A 334 0.85 -25.06 -4.81
C SER A 334 0.51 -23.60 -5.12
N ARG A 335 1.51 -22.84 -5.61
CA ARG A 335 1.31 -21.44 -6.02
C ARG A 335 0.27 -21.40 -7.14
N ARG A 336 -0.97 -21.04 -6.79
CA ARG A 336 -2.02 -20.72 -7.75
C ARG A 336 -1.79 -19.29 -8.21
N LEU A 337 -1.57 -19.12 -9.51
CA LEU A 337 -1.35 -17.79 -10.09
C LEU A 337 -2.69 -17.14 -10.38
N SER A 338 -2.84 -15.88 -9.97
CA SER A 338 -3.91 -15.01 -10.47
C SER A 338 -3.67 -14.69 -11.96
N PRO A 339 -4.70 -14.29 -12.73
CA PRO A 339 -4.49 -13.89 -14.13
C PRO A 339 -3.41 -12.80 -14.32
N PRO A 340 -3.33 -11.74 -13.49
CA PRO A 340 -2.22 -10.78 -13.56
C PRO A 340 -0.85 -11.41 -13.22
N ALA A 341 -0.78 -12.28 -12.20
CA ALA A 341 0.48 -12.95 -11.83
C ALA A 341 0.97 -13.89 -12.95
N PHE A 342 0.05 -14.60 -13.58
CA PHE A 342 0.34 -15.43 -14.75
C PHE A 342 0.85 -14.59 -15.92
N ARG A 343 0.19 -13.46 -16.23
CA ARG A 343 0.62 -12.54 -17.30
C ARG A 343 2.00 -11.95 -17.02
N TYR A 344 2.26 -11.52 -15.80
CA TYR A 344 3.57 -11.03 -15.38
C TYR A 344 4.65 -12.10 -15.60
N GLN A 345 4.43 -13.31 -15.06
CA GLN A 345 5.39 -14.40 -15.21
C GLN A 345 5.63 -14.79 -16.68
N LEU A 346 4.57 -14.85 -17.49
CA LEU A 346 4.68 -15.13 -18.92
C LEU A 346 5.48 -14.04 -19.65
N THR A 347 5.28 -12.78 -19.27
CA THR A 347 6.02 -11.64 -19.83
C THR A 347 7.50 -11.72 -19.49
N GLU A 348 7.86 -12.06 -18.25
CA GLU A 348 9.26 -12.26 -17.85
C GLU A 348 9.92 -13.43 -18.59
N LEU A 349 9.19 -14.53 -18.80
CA LEU A 349 9.67 -15.65 -19.61
C LEU A 349 9.89 -15.24 -21.08
N ALA A 350 8.97 -14.46 -21.65
CA ALA A 350 9.09 -13.94 -23.00
C ALA A 350 10.29 -12.99 -23.16
N ARG A 351 10.47 -12.03 -22.23
CA ARG A 351 11.64 -11.13 -22.20
C ARG A 351 12.95 -11.91 -22.19
N LYS A 352 13.05 -12.94 -21.34
CA LYS A 352 14.23 -13.79 -21.25
C LYS A 352 14.48 -14.60 -22.53
N ALA A 353 13.41 -15.00 -23.21
CA ALA A 353 13.50 -15.74 -24.46
C ALA A 353 13.89 -14.85 -25.66
N GLY A 354 13.50 -13.57 -25.65
CA GLY A 354 13.92 -12.58 -26.65
C GLY A 354 13.55 -12.94 -28.09
N LYS A 355 12.37 -13.54 -28.30
CA LYS A 355 11.96 -14.15 -29.57
C LYS A 355 11.52 -13.14 -30.62
N ARG A 356 11.62 -13.50 -31.90
CA ARG A 356 11.15 -12.72 -33.06
C ARG A 356 9.73 -13.15 -33.43
N VAL A 357 8.77 -12.23 -33.51
CA VAL A 357 7.36 -12.53 -33.80
C VAL A 357 6.89 -11.72 -34.99
N VAL A 358 6.42 -12.40 -36.05
CA VAL A 358 5.85 -11.75 -37.24
C VAL A 358 4.38 -11.40 -37.03
N LEU A 359 4.02 -10.22 -37.49
CA LEU A 359 2.70 -9.61 -37.43
C LEU A 359 2.23 -9.30 -38.86
N PRO A 360 1.49 -10.24 -39.51
CA PRO A 360 1.05 -10.11 -40.91
C PRO A 360 0.15 -8.91 -41.22
N GLU A 361 -0.53 -8.39 -40.19
CA GLU A 361 -1.46 -7.26 -40.26
C GLU A 361 -0.76 -5.99 -39.78
N GLY A 362 0.41 -5.71 -40.37
CA GLY A 362 1.37 -4.73 -39.87
C GLY A 362 0.92 -3.27 -39.97
N ASP A 363 -0.08 -2.98 -40.81
CA ASP A 363 -0.71 -1.68 -41.00
C ASP A 363 -1.99 -1.49 -40.15
N GLU A 364 -2.40 -2.50 -39.38
CA GLU A 364 -3.60 -2.43 -38.56
C GLU A 364 -3.33 -1.63 -37.26
N PRO A 365 -4.16 -0.63 -36.90
CA PRO A 365 -3.87 0.28 -35.78
C PRO A 365 -3.64 -0.37 -34.41
N ARG A 366 -4.37 -1.44 -34.08
CA ARG A 366 -4.20 -2.18 -32.82
C ARG A 366 -2.92 -3.01 -32.85
N THR A 367 -2.59 -3.63 -33.98
CA THR A 367 -1.34 -4.38 -34.18
C THR A 367 -0.12 -3.47 -34.05
N VAL A 368 -0.12 -2.30 -34.71
CA VAL A 368 0.97 -1.32 -34.62
C VAL A 368 1.17 -0.84 -33.18
N LYS A 369 0.08 -0.50 -32.48
CA LYS A 369 0.15 -0.08 -31.08
C LYS A 369 0.66 -1.20 -30.17
N ALA A 370 0.21 -2.44 -30.38
CA ALA A 370 0.67 -3.59 -29.62
C ALA A 370 2.15 -3.89 -29.86
N ALA A 371 2.64 -3.78 -31.10
CA ALA A 371 4.05 -3.94 -31.44
C ALA A 371 4.92 -2.90 -30.75
N ALA A 372 4.49 -1.64 -30.72
CA ALA A 372 5.17 -0.57 -29.99
C ALA A 372 5.28 -0.88 -28.49
N ILE A 373 4.18 -1.26 -27.84
CA ILE A 373 4.16 -1.63 -26.41
C ILE A 373 5.03 -2.87 -26.16
N CYS A 374 5.01 -3.85 -27.06
CA CYS A 374 5.80 -5.08 -26.96
C CYS A 374 7.31 -4.78 -26.99
N ALA A 375 7.73 -3.93 -27.93
CA ALA A 375 9.12 -3.50 -28.09
C ALA A 375 9.58 -2.62 -26.93
N GLU A 376 8.78 -1.62 -26.52
CA GLU A 376 9.07 -0.75 -25.37
C GLU A 376 9.23 -1.55 -24.07
N ARG A 377 8.42 -2.59 -23.88
CA ARG A 377 8.50 -3.49 -22.73
C ARG A 377 9.55 -4.60 -22.89
N GLY A 378 10.27 -4.67 -24.02
CA GLY A 378 11.31 -5.67 -24.30
C GLY A 378 10.81 -7.11 -24.38
N ILE A 379 9.55 -7.35 -24.72
CA ILE A 379 8.91 -8.67 -24.66
C ILE A 379 9.35 -9.57 -25.82
N ALA A 380 9.41 -9.01 -27.03
CA ALA A 380 9.79 -9.70 -28.26
C ALA A 380 10.26 -8.67 -29.31
N THR A 381 10.99 -9.14 -30.33
CA THR A 381 11.23 -8.34 -31.54
C THR A 381 10.05 -8.51 -32.49
N CYS A 382 9.30 -7.44 -32.75
CA CYS A 382 8.13 -7.49 -33.61
C CYS A 382 8.48 -7.21 -35.06
N VAL A 383 8.08 -8.09 -35.98
CA VAL A 383 8.26 -7.92 -37.44
C VAL A 383 6.91 -7.57 -38.06
N LEU A 384 6.70 -6.31 -38.41
CA LEU A 384 5.48 -5.83 -39.06
C LEU A 384 5.56 -6.06 -40.57
N LEU A 385 4.61 -6.81 -41.14
CA LEU A 385 4.49 -6.98 -42.58
C LEU A 385 3.48 -5.98 -43.15
N GLY A 386 3.94 -5.14 -44.07
CA GLY A 386 3.09 -4.17 -44.77
C GLY A 386 3.90 -3.07 -45.43
N ASN A 387 3.19 -2.12 -46.06
CA ASN A 387 3.84 -0.98 -46.70
C ASN A 387 4.48 -0.07 -45.63
N PRO A 388 5.79 0.22 -45.72
CA PRO A 388 6.49 1.02 -44.71
C PRO A 388 5.90 2.43 -44.49
N ASP A 389 5.45 3.11 -45.54
CA ASP A 389 4.88 4.45 -45.44
C ASP A 389 3.53 4.41 -44.70
N GLU A 390 2.70 3.40 -44.99
CA GLU A 390 1.40 3.20 -44.33
C GLU A 390 1.58 2.89 -42.85
N ILE A 391 2.51 1.99 -42.51
CA ILE A 391 2.80 1.60 -41.11
C ILE A 391 3.27 2.82 -40.31
N ASN A 392 4.19 3.60 -40.85
CA ASN A 392 4.69 4.82 -40.20
C ASN A 392 3.57 5.86 -40.02
N ARG A 393 2.68 6.01 -41.01
CA ARG A 393 1.52 6.91 -40.90
C ARG A 393 0.54 6.45 -39.81
N VAL A 394 0.28 5.14 -39.72
CA VAL A 394 -0.60 4.57 -38.69
C VAL A 394 0.02 4.76 -37.31
N ALA A 395 1.32 4.52 -37.15
CA ALA A 395 2.04 4.74 -35.89
C ALA A 395 1.92 6.20 -35.41
N ALA A 396 2.16 7.16 -36.32
CA ALA A 396 1.98 8.59 -36.03
C ALA A 396 0.53 8.92 -35.62
N SER A 397 -0.47 8.32 -36.28
CA SER A 397 -1.88 8.53 -35.94
C SER A 397 -2.27 7.96 -34.56
N GLN A 398 -1.59 6.89 -34.13
CA GLN A 398 -1.78 6.27 -32.83
C GLN A 398 -0.93 6.91 -31.72
N GLY A 399 -0.08 7.88 -32.05
CA GLY A 399 0.82 8.54 -31.10
C GLY A 399 1.90 7.61 -30.55
N VAL A 400 2.36 6.63 -31.34
CA VAL A 400 3.43 5.70 -30.94
C VAL A 400 4.64 5.83 -31.87
N GLU A 401 5.84 5.72 -31.31
CA GLU A 401 7.09 5.69 -32.07
C GLU A 401 7.54 4.24 -32.29
N LEU A 402 7.89 3.90 -33.53
CA LEU A 402 8.43 2.59 -33.87
C LEU A 402 9.95 2.58 -33.66
N GLY A 403 10.37 2.24 -32.44
CA GLY A 403 11.76 2.27 -32.00
C GLY A 403 12.50 0.94 -32.13
N ALA A 404 13.57 0.80 -31.34
CA ALA A 404 14.36 -0.43 -31.26
C ALA A 404 13.48 -1.63 -30.83
N GLY A 405 13.64 -2.76 -31.51
CA GLY A 405 12.81 -3.96 -31.29
C GLY A 405 11.62 -4.11 -32.25
N ILE A 406 11.48 -3.20 -33.22
CA ILE A 406 10.50 -3.31 -34.32
C ILE A 406 11.25 -3.34 -35.65
N GLU A 407 10.92 -4.32 -36.49
CA GLU A 407 11.37 -4.43 -37.86
C GLU A 407 10.16 -4.29 -38.79
N ILE A 408 10.30 -3.49 -39.85
CA ILE A 408 9.27 -3.38 -40.89
C ILE A 408 9.79 -4.11 -42.12
N VAL A 409 9.01 -5.06 -42.60
CA VAL A 409 9.33 -5.84 -43.80
C VAL A 409 8.28 -5.54 -44.86
N ASP A 410 8.73 -4.98 -45.98
CA ASP A 410 7.88 -4.69 -47.13
C ASP A 410 7.61 -5.98 -47.92
N PRO A 411 6.35 -6.47 -47.95
CA PRO A 411 6.01 -7.69 -48.67
C PRO A 411 6.31 -7.61 -50.18
N GLU A 412 6.19 -6.44 -50.81
CA GLU A 412 6.45 -6.30 -52.25
C GLU A 412 7.92 -6.58 -52.60
N VAL A 413 8.84 -6.27 -51.68
CA VAL A 413 10.28 -6.49 -51.86
C VAL A 413 10.67 -7.94 -51.62
N VAL A 414 10.08 -8.58 -50.60
CA VAL A 414 10.55 -9.90 -50.13
C VAL A 414 9.79 -11.08 -50.72
N ARG A 415 8.55 -10.92 -51.22
CA ARG A 415 7.70 -12.06 -51.65
C ARG A 415 8.36 -12.99 -52.65
N GLU A 416 9.10 -12.47 -53.64
CA GLU A 416 9.67 -13.30 -54.70
C GLU A 416 10.70 -14.32 -54.16
N SER A 417 11.39 -14.04 -53.04
CA SER A 417 12.34 -14.99 -52.46
C SER A 417 11.68 -16.24 -51.86
N TYR A 418 10.39 -16.18 -51.53
CA TYR A 418 9.65 -17.29 -50.92
C TYR A 418 8.90 -18.16 -51.96
N VAL A 419 8.79 -17.72 -53.22
CA VAL A 419 8.06 -18.43 -54.29
C VAL A 419 8.60 -19.84 -54.49
N ALA A 420 9.92 -19.98 -54.64
CA ALA A 420 10.56 -21.26 -54.87
C ALA A 420 10.31 -22.25 -53.73
N ARG A 421 10.37 -21.75 -52.48
CA ARG A 421 10.14 -22.57 -51.28
C ARG A 421 8.69 -23.04 -51.18
N LEU A 422 7.72 -22.17 -51.45
CA LEU A 422 6.30 -22.54 -51.43
C LEU A 422 5.97 -23.61 -52.48
N VAL A 423 6.55 -23.50 -53.68
CA VAL A 423 6.42 -24.51 -54.74
C VAL A 423 7.00 -25.85 -54.29
N GLU A 424 8.18 -25.84 -53.67
CA GLU A 424 8.83 -27.05 -53.17
C GLU A 424 7.97 -27.76 -52.11
N LEU A 425 7.54 -27.03 -51.07
CA LEU A 425 6.76 -27.57 -49.96
C LEU A 425 5.43 -28.18 -50.41
N ARG A 426 4.82 -27.61 -51.46
CA ARG A 426 3.49 -28.00 -51.95
C ARG A 426 3.48 -28.66 -53.31
N LYS A 427 4.64 -29.11 -53.81
CA LYS A 427 4.78 -29.78 -55.11
C LYS A 427 3.85 -30.99 -55.25
N SER A 428 3.69 -31.76 -54.19
CA SER A 428 2.81 -32.95 -54.14
C SER A 428 1.31 -32.62 -54.29
N LYS A 429 0.93 -31.35 -54.17
CA LYS A 429 -0.44 -30.85 -54.34
C LYS A 429 -0.61 -30.02 -55.63
N GLY A 430 0.37 -30.07 -56.54
CA GLY A 430 0.29 -29.39 -57.84
C GLY A 430 0.60 -27.90 -57.80
N MET A 431 1.36 -27.43 -56.79
CA MET A 431 1.76 -26.02 -56.70
C MET A 431 2.68 -25.63 -57.87
N THR A 432 2.37 -24.51 -58.54
CA THR A 432 3.16 -23.92 -59.64
C THR A 432 3.58 -22.50 -59.27
N GLU A 433 4.63 -21.97 -59.91
CA GLU A 433 5.11 -20.61 -59.58
C GLU A 433 4.04 -19.51 -59.72
N PRO A 434 3.16 -19.48 -60.75
CA PRO A 434 2.12 -18.45 -60.83
C PRO A 434 1.13 -18.52 -59.65
N VAL A 435 0.74 -19.73 -59.25
CA VAL A 435 -0.18 -19.94 -58.12
C VAL A 435 0.50 -19.62 -56.79
N ALA A 436 1.81 -19.90 -56.66
CA ALA A 436 2.59 -19.54 -55.49
C ALA A 436 2.70 -18.01 -55.33
N ARG A 437 2.91 -17.25 -56.42
CA ARG A 437 2.91 -15.78 -56.38
C ARG A 437 1.56 -15.23 -55.92
N GLU A 438 0.46 -15.76 -56.44
CA GLU A 438 -0.90 -15.37 -56.01
C GLU A 438 -1.13 -15.66 -54.52
N GLN A 439 -0.74 -16.84 -54.03
CA GLN A 439 -0.89 -17.18 -52.61
C GLN A 439 -0.02 -16.33 -51.68
N LEU A 440 1.16 -15.89 -52.15
CA LEU A 440 2.06 -15.03 -51.40
C LEU A 440 1.58 -13.58 -51.29
N GLU A 441 0.51 -13.20 -52.01
CA GLU A 441 -0.16 -11.91 -51.78
C GLU A 441 -0.80 -11.82 -50.39
N ASP A 442 -1.11 -12.96 -49.77
CA ASP A 442 -1.57 -13.04 -48.39
C ASP A 442 -0.37 -12.98 -47.42
N ASN A 443 -0.28 -11.90 -46.65
CA ASN A 443 0.79 -11.71 -45.66
C ASN A 443 0.83 -12.81 -44.59
N VAL A 444 -0.29 -13.49 -44.32
CA VAL A 444 -0.31 -14.64 -43.40
C VAL A 444 0.46 -15.82 -43.99
N VAL A 445 0.34 -16.05 -45.30
CA VAL A 445 1.10 -17.10 -46.00
C VAL A 445 2.59 -16.75 -46.02
N LEU A 446 2.92 -15.49 -46.33
CA LEU A 446 4.30 -14.99 -46.29
C LEU A 446 4.91 -15.15 -44.88
N GLY A 447 4.23 -14.66 -43.84
CA GLY A 447 4.69 -14.80 -42.46
C GLY A 447 4.82 -16.25 -42.00
N THR A 448 3.98 -17.15 -42.53
CA THR A 448 4.10 -18.59 -42.23
C THR A 448 5.36 -19.20 -42.86
N LEU A 449 5.77 -18.75 -44.05
CA LEU A 449 7.02 -19.19 -44.67
C LEU A 449 8.25 -18.62 -43.96
N MET A 450 8.19 -17.36 -43.50
CA MET A 450 9.23 -16.79 -42.63
C MET A 450 9.42 -17.64 -41.37
N LEU A 451 8.32 -18.12 -40.78
CA LEU A 451 8.34 -19.02 -39.62
C LEU A 451 8.87 -20.41 -39.98
N GLU A 452 8.54 -20.95 -41.15
CA GLU A 452 9.05 -22.25 -41.63
C GLU A 452 10.55 -22.23 -41.91
N GLN A 453 11.09 -21.08 -42.32
CA GLN A 453 12.51 -20.88 -42.60
C GLN A 453 13.31 -20.42 -41.38
N ASP A 454 12.71 -20.46 -40.18
CA ASP A 454 13.33 -20.04 -38.90
C ASP A 454 13.80 -18.55 -38.89
N GLU A 455 13.25 -17.69 -39.75
CA GLU A 455 13.57 -16.25 -39.77
C GLU A 455 12.86 -15.48 -38.64
N VAL A 456 11.77 -16.06 -38.14
CA VAL A 456 11.01 -15.64 -36.97
C VAL A 456 10.65 -16.86 -36.13
N ASP A 457 10.41 -16.66 -34.84
CA ASP A 457 10.10 -17.73 -33.89
C ASP A 457 8.58 -17.91 -33.65
N GLY A 458 7.75 -17.00 -34.14
CA GLY A 458 6.29 -17.07 -33.99
C GLY A 458 5.54 -16.13 -34.92
N LEU A 459 4.24 -16.39 -35.06
CA LEU A 459 3.31 -15.60 -35.88
C LEU A 459 2.06 -15.27 -35.07
N VAL A 460 1.62 -14.01 -35.10
CA VAL A 460 0.35 -13.55 -34.50
C VAL A 460 -0.45 -12.77 -35.54
N SER A 461 -1.66 -13.22 -35.84
CA SER A 461 -2.60 -12.62 -36.81
C SER A 461 -4.05 -12.86 -36.36
N GLY A 462 -5.01 -12.15 -36.95
CA GLY A 462 -6.44 -12.34 -36.71
C GLY A 462 -7.19 -11.08 -36.27
N ALA A 463 -6.55 -9.91 -36.33
CA ALA A 463 -7.20 -8.62 -36.13
C ALA A 463 -8.10 -8.25 -37.33
N VAL A 464 -7.72 -8.69 -38.53
CA VAL A 464 -8.43 -8.51 -39.81
C VAL A 464 -8.80 -9.86 -40.42
N HIS A 465 -7.92 -10.86 -40.32
CA HIS A 465 -8.12 -12.19 -40.89
C HIS A 465 -9.05 -13.04 -40.02
N THR A 466 -9.84 -13.90 -40.66
CA THR A 466 -10.64 -14.90 -39.94
C THR A 466 -9.74 -15.98 -39.35
N THR A 467 -10.16 -16.62 -38.24
CA THR A 467 -9.44 -17.73 -37.62
C THR A 467 -9.10 -18.85 -38.63
N ALA A 468 -10.00 -19.10 -39.59
CA ALA A 468 -9.79 -20.08 -40.65
C ALA A 468 -8.66 -19.69 -41.61
N ASN A 469 -8.52 -18.40 -41.91
CA ASN A 469 -7.43 -17.88 -42.75
C ASN A 469 -6.10 -17.88 -41.99
N THR A 470 -6.11 -17.58 -40.69
CA THR A 470 -4.89 -17.59 -39.85
C THR A 470 -4.32 -18.99 -39.67
N ILE A 471 -5.15 -20.02 -39.45
CA ILE A 471 -4.68 -21.37 -39.12
C ILE A 471 -4.37 -22.25 -40.35
N ARG A 472 -4.97 -21.94 -41.50
CA ARG A 472 -4.83 -22.77 -42.72
C ARG A 472 -3.40 -22.83 -43.24
N PRO A 473 -2.65 -21.72 -43.41
CA PRO A 473 -1.28 -21.79 -43.91
C PRO A 473 -0.33 -22.55 -42.97
N PRO A 474 -0.32 -22.34 -41.64
CA PRO A 474 0.52 -23.13 -40.72
C PRO A 474 0.25 -24.63 -40.79
N LEU A 475 -1.01 -25.06 -40.90
CA LEU A 475 -1.34 -26.49 -41.05
C LEU A 475 -0.86 -27.07 -42.39
N GLN A 476 -0.81 -26.26 -43.44
CA GLN A 476 -0.37 -26.69 -44.76
C GLN A 476 1.15 -26.71 -44.91
N LEU A 477 1.86 -25.79 -44.22
CA LEU A 477 3.29 -25.54 -44.41
C LEU A 477 4.13 -26.08 -43.25
N ILE A 478 3.77 -25.79 -42.00
CA ILE A 478 4.53 -26.14 -40.78
C ILE A 478 4.11 -27.50 -40.22
N LYS A 479 2.80 -27.81 -40.26
CA LYS A 479 2.17 -29.05 -39.75
C LYS A 479 2.22 -29.17 -38.21
N THR A 480 1.69 -30.27 -37.68
CA THR A 480 1.68 -30.55 -36.24
C THR A 480 2.98 -31.22 -35.79
N ALA A 481 3.28 -31.10 -34.49
CA ALA A 481 4.40 -31.81 -33.89
C ALA A 481 4.24 -33.34 -34.04
N PRO A 482 5.33 -34.14 -34.09
CA PRO A 482 5.28 -35.58 -34.35
C PRO A 482 4.39 -36.39 -33.40
N SER A 483 4.23 -35.92 -32.15
CA SER A 483 3.41 -36.55 -31.10
C SER A 483 1.97 -36.02 -31.05
N ALA A 484 1.63 -35.01 -31.85
CA ALA A 484 0.31 -34.40 -31.89
C ALA A 484 -0.46 -34.93 -33.11
N ALA A 485 -1.47 -35.77 -32.85
CA ALA A 485 -2.38 -36.22 -33.89
C ALA A 485 -3.23 -35.01 -34.35
N ALA A 486 -3.16 -34.67 -35.63
CA ALA A 486 -4.14 -33.79 -36.24
C ALA A 486 -5.46 -34.57 -36.31
N ALA A 487 -6.45 -34.17 -35.51
CA ALA A 487 -7.81 -34.61 -35.71
C ALA A 487 -8.28 -34.03 -37.05
N TYR A 488 -8.38 -34.89 -38.06
CA TYR A 488 -9.08 -34.60 -39.31
C TYR A 488 -10.35 -35.42 -39.37
#